data_AF-A0A0N4WI82-F1
#
_entry.id   AF-A0A0N4WI82-F1
#
_cell.length_a   1.000
_cell.length_b   1.000
_cell.length_c   1.000
_cell.angle_alpha   90.00
_cell.angle_beta   90.00
_cell.angle_gamma   90.00
#
_symmetry.space_group_name_H-M   'P 1'
#
loop_
_entity.id
_entity.type
_entity.pdbx_description
1 polymer ?
#
loop_
_entity_poly.entity_id
_entity_poly.type
_entity_poly.pdbx_seq_one_letter_code
_entity_poly.pdbx_strand_id
1 'polypeptide(L)'
;MYMKASVVSGESILAVKQSELQEVLRLINSGPQSTCICDGLASNVEELEDVSRLTLSTPLRNVEDATCTLSTNRFIDVQEMTEGDRSYLMLSPTQLGRAALVSSLPPDAALFVFSDLQQATKAIALDSELHMLYLACSDLKKK
;
A
#
# COMPACT_ATOMS: atom_id res chain seq x y z
N MET A 1 -4.09 -38.10 -12.99
CA MET A 1 -2.67 -37.69 -12.86
C MET A 1 -2.65 -36.33 -12.20
N TYR A 2 -2.34 -36.26 -10.90
CA TYR A 2 -2.26 -34.99 -10.17
C TYR A 2 -0.79 -34.54 -10.19
N MET A 3 -0.52 -33.42 -10.83
CA MET A 3 0.80 -32.80 -10.90
C MET A 3 1.11 -32.20 -9.52
N LYS A 4 1.98 -32.86 -8.75
CA LYS A 4 2.52 -32.33 -7.50
C LYS A 4 3.39 -31.12 -7.86
N ALA A 5 2.96 -29.91 -7.52
CA ALA A 5 3.81 -28.73 -7.57
C ALA A 5 5.01 -28.99 -6.66
N SER A 6 6.18 -29.20 -7.26
CA SER A 6 7.43 -29.34 -6.52
C SER A 6 7.84 -27.94 -6.08
N VAL A 7 7.64 -27.63 -4.80
CA VAL A 7 8.21 -26.43 -4.18
C VAL A 7 9.73 -26.58 -4.24
N VAL A 8 10.38 -25.87 -5.14
CA VAL A 8 11.83 -25.80 -5.24
C VAL A 8 12.30 -24.82 -4.16
N SER A 9 12.93 -25.32 -3.09
CA SER A 9 13.50 -24.46 -2.05
C SER A 9 14.82 -23.87 -2.55
N GLY A 10 14.79 -22.63 -3.01
CA GLY A 10 16.00 -21.83 -3.20
C GLY A 10 16.35 -21.13 -1.89
N GLU A 11 17.56 -21.36 -1.37
CA GLU A 11 18.06 -20.58 -0.23
C GLU A 11 18.75 -19.33 -0.76
N SER A 12 18.30 -18.15 -0.31
CA SER A 12 18.94 -16.87 -0.59
C SER A 12 19.53 -16.33 0.71
N ILE A 13 20.84 -16.12 0.73
CA ILE A 13 21.57 -15.68 1.92
C ILE A 13 21.83 -14.18 1.80
N LEU A 14 21.21 -13.38 2.67
CA LEU A 14 21.43 -11.94 2.76
C LEU A 14 22.31 -11.63 3.98
N ALA A 15 23.52 -11.11 3.75
CA ALA A 15 24.41 -10.70 4.82
C ALA A 15 23.99 -9.32 5.35
N VAL A 16 23.51 -9.28 6.61
CA VAL A 16 22.98 -8.06 7.24
C VAL A 16 23.76 -7.76 8.53
N LYS A 17 24.07 -6.49 8.76
CA LYS A 17 24.67 -6.03 10.01
C LYS A 17 23.65 -6.18 11.16
N GLN A 18 24.10 -6.56 12.36
CA GLN A 18 23.20 -6.84 13.49
C GLN A 18 22.29 -5.65 13.88
N SER A 19 22.71 -4.41 13.62
CA SER A 19 21.91 -3.20 13.83
C SER A 19 20.76 -3.03 12.81
N GLU A 20 20.89 -3.61 11.63
CA GLU A 20 19.99 -3.45 10.48
C GLU A 20 19.08 -4.67 10.28
N LEU A 21 19.32 -5.77 11.01
CA LEU A 21 18.57 -7.02 10.93
C LEU A 21 17.06 -6.81 11.06
N GLN A 22 16.63 -5.93 11.96
CA GLN A 22 15.21 -5.65 12.21
C GLN A 22 14.54 -4.85 11.08
N GLU A 23 15.32 -4.05 10.36
CA GLU A 23 14.81 -3.28 9.23
C GLU A 23 14.73 -4.16 7.99
N VAL A 24 15.76 -4.99 7.76
CA VAL A 24 15.78 -5.96 6.68
C VAL A 24 14.72 -7.05 6.86
N LEU A 25 14.53 -7.58 8.08
CA LEU A 25 13.44 -8.51 8.37
C LEU A 25 12.07 -7.85 8.17
N ARG A 26 11.93 -6.57 8.49
CA ARG A 26 10.71 -5.82 8.21
C ARG A 26 10.50 -5.66 6.70
N LEU A 27 11.55 -5.38 5.93
CA LEU A 27 11.49 -5.28 4.47
C LEU A 27 11.12 -6.60 3.80
N ILE A 28 11.64 -7.72 4.30
CA ILE A 28 11.36 -9.06 3.79
C ILE A 28 9.94 -9.50 4.16
N ASN A 29 9.49 -9.20 5.39
CA ASN A 29 8.15 -9.55 5.87
C ASN A 29 7.07 -8.60 5.35
N SER A 30 7.41 -7.35 5.01
CA SER A 30 6.58 -6.48 4.20
C SER A 30 6.64 -6.97 2.76
N GLY A 31 5.95 -8.08 2.49
CA GLY A 31 6.01 -8.74 1.19
C GLY A 31 5.73 -7.77 0.04
N PRO A 32 6.20 -8.08 -1.18
CA PRO A 32 6.10 -7.21 -2.37
C PRO A 32 4.67 -6.99 -2.89
N GLN A 33 3.65 -7.38 -2.13
CA GLN A 33 2.25 -7.42 -2.53
C GLN A 33 1.65 -6.02 -2.71
N SER A 34 2.01 -5.07 -1.83
CA SER A 34 1.66 -3.66 -2.04
C SER A 34 2.46 -3.10 -3.23
N THR A 35 3.74 -3.44 -3.32
CA THR A 35 4.68 -2.94 -4.33
C THR A 35 4.25 -3.32 -5.74
N CYS A 36 3.88 -4.58 -6.00
CA CYS A 36 3.51 -5.04 -7.35
C CYS A 36 2.23 -4.39 -7.87
N ILE A 37 1.24 -4.16 -7.00
CA ILE A 37 0.01 -3.45 -7.39
C ILE A 37 0.30 -1.97 -7.60
N CYS A 38 1.14 -1.35 -6.74
CA CYS A 38 1.48 0.06 -6.82
C CYS A 38 2.40 0.42 -8.00
N ASP A 39 3.24 -0.53 -8.45
CA ASP A 39 4.11 -0.41 -9.62
C ASP A 39 3.39 -0.73 -10.95
N GLY A 40 2.14 -1.22 -10.86
CA GLY A 40 1.33 -1.61 -12.02
C GLY A 40 1.70 -2.96 -12.62
N LEU A 41 2.48 -3.78 -11.90
CA LEU A 41 2.83 -5.14 -12.30
C LEU A 41 1.66 -6.12 -12.15
N ALA A 42 0.72 -5.82 -11.24
CA ALA A 42 -0.49 -6.59 -11.05
C ALA A 42 -1.70 -5.66 -10.98
N SER A 43 -2.56 -5.75 -11.98
CA SER A 43 -3.81 -4.99 -12.10
C SER A 43 -5.05 -5.83 -11.80
N ASN A 44 -4.88 -7.15 -11.70
CA ASN A 44 -5.93 -8.10 -11.38
C ASN A 44 -5.42 -9.20 -10.43
N VAL A 45 -6.35 -9.96 -9.87
CA VAL A 45 -6.04 -11.02 -8.89
C VAL A 45 -5.25 -12.18 -9.51
N GLU A 46 -5.46 -12.46 -10.80
CA GLU A 46 -4.76 -13.53 -11.54
C GLU A 46 -3.27 -13.19 -11.76
N GLU A 47 -2.97 -11.96 -12.20
CA GLU A 47 -1.63 -11.39 -12.30
C GLU A 47 -0.94 -11.33 -10.94
N LEU A 48 -1.68 -11.00 -9.88
CA LEU A 48 -1.14 -10.97 -8.52
C LEU A 48 -0.73 -12.38 -8.06
N GLU A 49 -1.53 -13.39 -8.40
CA GLU A 49 -1.22 -14.79 -8.13
C GLU A 49 -0.01 -15.25 -8.96
N ASP A 50 0.09 -14.86 -10.24
CA ASP A 50 1.23 -15.14 -11.10
C ASP A 50 2.52 -14.48 -10.59
N VAL A 51 2.47 -13.22 -10.19
CA VAL A 51 3.60 -12.52 -9.58
C VAL A 51 4.01 -13.21 -8.28
N SER A 52 3.05 -13.68 -7.47
CA SER A 52 3.35 -14.45 -6.26
C SER A 52 3.98 -15.81 -6.56
N ARG A 53 3.64 -16.45 -7.67
CA ARG A 53 4.29 -17.70 -8.12
C ARG A 53 5.73 -17.46 -8.58
N LEU A 54 6.00 -16.28 -9.16
CA LEU A 54 7.29 -15.92 -9.74
C LEU A 54 8.24 -15.23 -8.76
N THR A 55 7.74 -14.70 -7.65
CA THR A 55 8.55 -14.03 -6.62
C THR A 55 9.12 -15.04 -5.61
N LEU A 56 10.38 -14.82 -5.22
CA LEU A 56 11.09 -15.62 -4.22
C LEU A 56 10.62 -15.35 -2.77
N SER A 57 9.70 -14.41 -2.57
CA SER A 57 9.10 -14.13 -1.27
C SER A 57 8.25 -15.31 -0.79
N THR A 58 7.99 -15.37 0.52
CA THR A 58 7.06 -16.36 1.10
C THR A 58 5.79 -16.43 0.25
N PRO A 59 5.39 -17.62 -0.24
CA PRO A 59 4.18 -17.76 -1.03
C PRO A 59 3.02 -17.13 -0.26
N LEU A 60 2.22 -16.32 -0.95
CA LEU A 60 0.95 -15.85 -0.42
C LEU A 60 0.17 -17.07 0.08
N ARG A 61 -0.03 -17.17 1.40
CA ARG A 61 -0.88 -18.24 1.96
C ARG A 61 -2.29 -18.13 1.38
N ASN A 62 -2.75 -16.89 1.15
CA ASN A 62 -3.96 -16.58 0.41
C ASN A 62 -3.84 -15.17 -0.22
N VAL A 63 -4.10 -15.05 -1.53
CA VAL A 63 -4.12 -13.77 -2.28
C VAL A 63 -5.29 -12.89 -1.83
N GLU A 64 -6.39 -13.50 -1.41
CA GLU A 64 -7.60 -12.80 -0.95
C GLU A 64 -7.35 -12.06 0.36
N ASP A 65 -6.62 -12.69 1.29
CA ASP A 65 -6.25 -12.10 2.59
C ASP A 65 -5.27 -10.92 2.42
N ALA A 66 -4.32 -11.06 1.49
CA ALA A 66 -3.45 -9.96 1.07
C ALA A 66 -4.24 -8.78 0.49
N THR A 67 -5.19 -9.06 -0.40
CA THR A 67 -6.04 -8.03 -1.00
C THR A 67 -6.90 -7.36 0.07
N CYS A 68 -7.43 -8.14 1.02
CA CYS A 68 -8.23 -7.65 2.14
C CYS A 68 -7.43 -6.74 3.09
N THR A 69 -6.22 -7.14 3.48
CA THR A 69 -5.34 -6.34 4.34
C THR A 69 -4.89 -5.04 3.66
N LEU A 70 -4.53 -5.09 2.37
CA LEU A 70 -4.16 -3.91 1.60
C LEU A 70 -5.34 -2.95 1.40
N SER A 71 -6.53 -3.47 1.15
CA SER A 71 -7.77 -2.69 1.02
C SER A 71 -8.17 -2.04 2.36
N THR A 72 -8.10 -2.79 3.46
CA THR A 72 -8.38 -2.30 4.82
C THR A 72 -7.44 -1.14 5.19
N ASN A 73 -6.18 -1.26 4.81
CA ASN A 73 -5.16 -0.25 5.04
C ASN A 73 -5.14 0.85 3.97
N ARG A 74 -6.13 0.91 3.07
CA ARG A 74 -6.31 1.96 2.06
C ARG A 74 -5.14 2.08 1.07
N PHE A 75 -4.35 1.03 0.89
CA PHE A 75 -3.25 1.01 -0.08
C PHE A 75 -3.76 0.76 -1.51
N ILE A 76 -4.83 -0.01 -1.65
CA ILE A 76 -5.45 -0.36 -2.93
C ILE A 76 -6.96 -0.14 -2.87
N ASP A 77 -7.55 0.04 -4.04
CA ASP A 77 -8.99 0.06 -4.27
C ASP A 77 -9.36 -1.10 -5.19
N VAL A 78 -10.43 -1.81 -4.84
CA VAL A 78 -10.89 -3.02 -5.52
C VAL A 78 -12.16 -2.67 -6.27
N GLN A 79 -12.10 -2.69 -7.60
CA GLN A 79 -13.24 -2.43 -8.48
C GLN A 79 -13.63 -3.70 -9.23
N GLU A 80 -14.90 -4.06 -9.15
CA GLU A 80 -15.45 -5.10 -10.03
C GLU A 80 -15.80 -4.46 -11.37
N MET A 81 -15.12 -4.88 -12.43
CA MET A 81 -15.42 -4.47 -13.79
C MET A 81 -16.06 -5.63 -14.54
N THR A 82 -17.10 -5.32 -15.30
CA THR A 82 -17.77 -6.28 -16.18
C THR A 82 -17.47 -5.87 -17.62
N GLU A 83 -16.66 -6.65 -18.32
CA GLU A 83 -16.40 -6.45 -19.75
C GLU A 83 -17.02 -7.62 -20.53
N GLY A 84 -18.24 -7.38 -21.05
CA GLY A 84 -19.02 -8.43 -21.70
C GLY A 84 -19.55 -9.47 -20.71
N ASP A 85 -19.27 -10.76 -20.98
CA ASP A 85 -19.74 -11.91 -20.18
C ASP A 85 -18.71 -12.37 -19.12
N ARG A 86 -17.63 -11.59 -18.92
CA ARG A 86 -16.59 -11.87 -17.92
C ARG A 86 -16.53 -10.72 -16.91
N SER A 87 -16.77 -11.03 -15.64
CA SER A 87 -16.47 -10.15 -14.53
C SER A 87 -15.05 -10.43 -14.02
N TYR A 88 -14.27 -9.36 -13.80
CA TYR A 88 -12.96 -9.46 -13.17
C TYR A 88 -12.79 -8.36 -12.12
N LEU A 89 -11.96 -8.66 -11.12
CA LEU A 89 -11.61 -7.71 -10.06
C LEU A 89 -10.37 -6.93 -10.48
N MET A 90 -10.56 -5.64 -10.76
CA MET A 90 -9.49 -4.69 -11.03
C MET A 90 -8.97 -4.12 -9.71
N LEU A 91 -7.67 -4.25 -9.49
CA LEU A 91 -6.94 -3.70 -8.35
C LEU A 91 -6.25 -2.42 -8.79
N SER A 92 -6.58 -1.30 -8.15
CA SER A 92 -5.96 -0.02 -8.46
C SER A 92 -5.26 0.55 -7.22
N PRO A 93 -4.00 1.00 -7.31
CA PRO A 93 -3.32 1.57 -6.16
C PRO A 93 -3.88 2.94 -5.81
N THR A 94 -3.97 3.25 -4.52
CA THR A 94 -4.38 4.59 -4.04
C THR A 94 -3.20 5.56 -4.08
N GLN A 95 -3.45 6.84 -3.79
CA GLN A 95 -2.36 7.82 -3.61
C GLN A 95 -1.43 7.44 -2.45
N LEU A 96 -1.96 6.83 -1.39
CA LEU A 96 -1.15 6.34 -0.26
C LEU A 96 -0.22 5.20 -0.71
N GLY A 97 -0.74 4.22 -1.47
CA GLY A 97 0.09 3.14 -1.99
C GLY A 97 1.19 3.60 -2.93
N ARG A 98 0.87 4.51 -3.86
CA ARG A 98 1.89 5.12 -4.73
C ARG A 98 2.91 5.93 -3.93
N ALA A 99 2.48 6.73 -2.96
CA ALA A 99 3.40 7.52 -2.14
C ALA A 99 4.30 6.64 -1.28
N ALA A 100 3.76 5.57 -0.68
CA ALA A 100 4.52 4.60 0.09
C ALA A 100 5.58 3.90 -0.77
N LEU A 101 5.21 3.47 -1.98
CA LEU A 101 6.12 2.90 -2.97
C LEU A 101 7.25 3.87 -3.33
N VAL A 102 6.92 5.09 -3.73
CA VAL A 102 7.92 6.10 -4.15
C VAL A 102 8.81 6.52 -2.98
N SER A 103 8.27 6.52 -1.76
CA SER A 103 9.04 6.84 -0.55
C SER A 103 9.83 5.63 -0.03
N SER A 104 9.74 4.48 -0.70
CA SER A 104 10.34 3.22 -0.28
C SER A 104 10.04 2.86 1.18
N LEU A 105 8.85 3.27 1.66
CA LEU A 105 8.42 3.07 3.03
C LEU A 105 7.70 1.72 3.16
N PRO A 106 7.98 0.96 4.23
CA PRO A 106 7.18 -0.23 4.53
C PRO A 106 5.74 0.19 4.85
N PRO A 107 4.72 -0.67 4.58
CA PRO A 107 3.31 -0.34 4.76
C PRO A 107 2.98 0.21 6.15
N ASP A 108 3.53 -0.37 7.21
CA ASP A 108 3.30 0.08 8.58
C ASP A 108 3.82 1.50 8.84
N ALA A 109 5.00 1.82 8.31
CA ALA A 109 5.58 3.15 8.44
C ALA A 109 4.80 4.17 7.59
N ALA A 110 4.36 3.78 6.40
CA ALA A 110 3.54 4.63 5.55
C ALA A 110 2.18 4.97 6.20
N LEU A 111 1.54 4.00 6.87
CA LEU A 111 0.31 4.24 7.63
C LEU A 111 0.52 5.20 8.80
N PHE A 112 1.62 5.03 9.53
CA PHE A 112 1.97 5.91 10.64
C PHE A 112 2.16 7.35 10.16
N VAL A 113 3.01 7.56 9.14
CA VAL A 113 3.26 8.88 8.55
C VAL A 113 1.96 9.49 7.98
N PHE A 114 1.12 8.68 7.34
CA PHE A 114 -0.16 9.15 6.81
C PHE A 114 -1.10 9.66 7.93
N SER A 115 -1.16 8.97 9.07
CA SER A 115 -1.96 9.40 10.22
C SER A 115 -1.50 10.75 10.77
N ASP A 116 -0.18 10.90 10.97
CA ASP A 116 0.44 12.15 11.42
C ASP A 116 0.17 13.28 10.42
N LEU A 117 0.32 13.01 9.13
CA LEU A 117 0.07 13.98 8.06
C LEU A 117 -1.40 14.43 8.03
N GLN A 118 -2.35 13.49 8.20
CA GLN A 118 -3.77 13.82 8.30
C GLN A 118 -4.08 14.69 9.51
N GLN A 119 -3.46 14.42 10.65
CA GLN A 119 -3.65 15.21 11.86
C GLN A 119 -3.06 16.62 11.70
N ALA A 120 -1.85 16.73 11.16
CA ALA A 120 -1.22 18.01 10.86
C ALA A 120 -2.05 18.84 9.86
N THR A 121 -2.57 18.20 8.81
CA THR A 121 -3.40 18.87 7.79
C THR A 121 -4.70 19.43 8.40
N LYS A 122 -5.33 18.69 9.32
CA LYS A 122 -6.52 19.18 10.05
C LYS A 122 -6.19 20.38 10.94
N ALA A 123 -5.05 20.35 11.63
CA ALA A 123 -4.61 21.48 12.46
C ALA A 123 -4.35 22.73 11.61
N ILE A 124 -3.71 22.57 10.44
CA ILE A 124 -3.47 23.67 9.50
C ILE A 124 -4.77 24.22 8.92
N ALA A 125 -5.72 23.34 8.55
CA ALA A 125 -7.02 23.77 8.05
C ALA A 125 -7.78 24.61 9.09
N LEU A 126 -7.81 24.17 10.34
CA LEU A 126 -8.43 24.90 11.45
C LEU A 126 -7.75 26.26 11.70
N ASP A 127 -6.42 26.31 11.68
CA ASP A 127 -5.67 27.57 11.85
C ASP A 127 -5.95 28.55 10.68
N SER A 128 -6.05 28.03 9.46
CA SER A 128 -6.38 28.82 8.27
C SER A 128 -7.82 29.36 8.28
N GLU A 129 -8.81 28.57 8.73
CA GLU A 129 -10.19 29.02 8.88
C GLU A 129 -10.32 30.11 9.94
N LEU A 130 -9.58 29.98 11.04
CA LEU A 130 -9.54 30.96 12.12
C LEU A 130 -8.86 32.27 11.67
N HIS A 131 -7.78 32.17 10.88
CA HIS A 131 -7.13 33.34 10.27
C HIS A 131 -8.03 34.06 9.25
N MET A 132 -8.75 33.32 8.41
CA MET A 132 -9.71 33.89 7.45
C MET A 132 -10.88 34.60 8.15
N LEU A 133 -11.44 34.01 9.21
CA LEU A 133 -12.50 34.64 10.02
C LEU A 133 -12.03 35.92 10.71
N TYR A 134 -10.79 35.96 11.19
CA TYR A 134 -10.22 37.15 11.82
C TYR A 134 -10.04 38.31 10.83
N LEU A 135 -9.56 38.02 9.61
CA LEU A 135 -9.42 39.00 8.53
C LEU A 135 -10.78 39.57 8.12
N ALA A 136 -11.81 38.73 7.94
CA ALA A 136 -13.16 39.20 7.59
C ALA A 136 -13.80 40.07 8.69
N CYS A 137 -13.59 39.74 9.96
CA CYS A 137 -14.11 40.52 11.09
C CYS A 137 -13.38 41.85 11.33
N SER A 138 -12.12 41.97 10.93
CA SER A 138 -11.36 43.22 11.09
C SER A 138 -11.66 44.24 10.00
N ASP A 139 -12.08 43.82 8.80
CA ASP A 139 -12.61 44.72 7.77
C ASP A 139 -14.01 45.28 8.08
N LEU A 140 -14.83 44.55 8.84
CA LEU A 140 -16.17 44.98 9.26
C LEU A 140 -16.15 46.12 10.30
N LYS A 141 -15.02 46.38 10.98
CA LYS A 141 -14.87 47.50 11.92
C LYS A 141 -14.41 48.82 11.28
N LYS A 142 -14.18 48.86 9.96
CA LYS A 142 -13.75 50.06 9.22
C LYS A 142 -14.85 50.75 8.39
N LYS A 143 -16.11 50.36 8.55
CA LYS A 143 -17.29 51.08 8.03
C LYS A 143 -18.08 51.70 9.16
#